data_AF-A0A226N962-F1
#
_entry.id   AF-A0A226N962-F1
#
_cell.length_a   1.000
_cell.length_b   1.000
_cell.length_c   1.000
_cell.angle_alpha   90.00
_cell.angle_beta   90.00
_cell.angle_gamma   90.00
#
_symmetry.space_group_name_H-M   'P 1'
#
loop_
_entity.id
_entity.type
_entity.pdbx_description
1 polymer ?
#
loop_
_entity_poly.entity_id
_entity_poly.type
_entity_poly.pdbx_seq_one_letter_code
_entity_poly.pdbx_strand_id
1 'polypeptide(L)'
;FELLYQPDVVRLYLSILTESQNFNTLEAAAGALQNLSAGNWTWSTYIRATVRKERGLPVLVELLQSDSDKVVRAVSIALRNLSMDRRNKDLIGSYAMGELVRNLPTRQQRSAKNLEEDTVVAVLNTIHEIITDSSENARSLIQTQGIQKLVAISKSSQSPRETKAASHVLQMIWSYKELRNALQKDGWNKSHFQSVSATPKSSKGTAGRSGYDDSTLPLVDKSQDEKTGSRDMIPMDELGPDGYSTIDHRDKERKYKASENTGDASEKEPLKVRFPLLLNAS
;
A
#
# COMPACT_ATOMS: atom_id res chain seq x y z
N PHE A 1 -18.74 -7.13 15.11
CA PHE A 1 -17.91 -6.09 14.45
C PHE A 1 -16.95 -5.36 15.41
N GLU A 2 -17.21 -5.30 16.72
CA GLU A 2 -16.31 -4.65 17.72
C GLU A 2 -15.02 -5.42 18.05
N LEU A 3 -14.93 -6.72 17.72
CA LEU A 3 -13.77 -7.57 18.05
C LEU A 3 -12.52 -7.26 17.22
N LEU A 4 -12.63 -6.69 16.01
CA LEU A 4 -11.50 -6.49 15.09
C LEU A 4 -10.56 -5.34 15.49
N TYR A 5 -10.98 -4.46 16.40
CA TYR A 5 -10.22 -3.26 16.80
C TYR A 5 -9.85 -3.27 18.28
N GLN A 6 -10.06 -4.40 18.97
CA GLN A 6 -9.57 -4.57 20.34
C GLN A 6 -8.04 -4.60 20.34
N PRO A 7 -7.38 -4.03 21.37
CA PRO A 7 -5.91 -4.03 21.50
C PRO A 7 -5.28 -5.41 21.33
N ASP A 8 -5.99 -6.44 21.78
CA ASP A 8 -5.54 -7.83 21.75
C ASP A 8 -5.33 -8.35 20.33
N VAL A 9 -6.06 -7.82 19.34
CA VAL A 9 -5.88 -8.17 17.93
C VAL A 9 -4.51 -7.74 17.42
N VAL A 10 -4.01 -6.58 17.85
CA VAL A 10 -2.66 -6.13 17.50
C VAL A 10 -1.62 -7.08 18.08
N ARG A 11 -1.76 -7.48 19.34
CA ARG A 11 -0.84 -8.44 19.98
C ARG A 11 -0.82 -9.79 19.27
N LEU A 12 -1.98 -10.31 18.88
CA LEU A 12 -2.08 -11.57 18.15
C LEU A 12 -1.30 -11.51 16.83
N TYR A 13 -1.51 -10.47 16.01
CA TYR A 13 -0.78 -10.33 14.76
C TYR A 13 0.73 -10.13 14.98
N LEU A 14 1.14 -9.38 16.01
CA LEU A 14 2.56 -9.22 16.34
C LEU A 14 3.20 -10.53 16.81
N SER A 15 2.48 -11.36 17.56
CA SER A 15 2.94 -12.71 17.94
C SER A 15 3.20 -13.55 16.69
N ILE A 16 2.25 -13.57 15.75
CA ILE A 16 2.39 -14.30 14.49
C ILE A 16 3.59 -13.77 13.67
N LEU A 17 3.76 -12.45 13.59
CA LEU A 17 4.86 -11.82 12.86
C LEU A 17 6.24 -12.14 13.46
N THR A 18 6.29 -12.44 14.76
CA THR A 18 7.54 -12.76 15.48
C THR A 18 7.86 -14.26 15.44
N GLU A 19 6.84 -15.12 15.50
CA GLU A 19 7.01 -16.57 15.67
C GLU A 19 6.95 -17.36 14.37
N SER A 20 6.27 -16.84 13.34
CA SER A 20 6.06 -17.58 12.10
C SER A 20 7.27 -17.50 11.17
N GLN A 21 7.64 -18.64 10.58
CA GLN A 21 8.60 -18.71 9.47
C GLN A 21 7.91 -18.84 8.10
N ASN A 22 6.57 -18.90 8.06
CA ASN A 22 5.82 -19.08 6.83
C ASN A 22 5.51 -17.73 6.18
N PHE A 23 6.04 -17.50 4.97
CA PHE A 23 5.87 -16.22 4.27
C PHE A 23 4.41 -15.88 3.94
N ASN A 24 3.52 -16.85 3.72
CA ASN A 24 2.09 -16.57 3.52
C ASN A 24 1.45 -16.05 4.82
N THR A 25 1.82 -16.65 5.95
CA THR A 25 1.31 -16.26 7.26
C THR A 25 1.81 -14.88 7.66
N LEU A 26 3.10 -14.59 7.43
CA LEU A 26 3.69 -13.27 7.67
C LEU A 26 3.06 -12.19 6.81
N GLU A 27 2.88 -12.46 5.51
CA GLU A 27 2.18 -11.55 4.59
C GLU A 27 0.75 -11.28 5.06
N ALA A 28 -0.02 -12.31 5.42
CA ALA A 28 -1.39 -12.17 5.88
C ALA A 28 -1.48 -11.34 7.17
N ALA A 29 -0.60 -11.57 8.14
CA ALA A 29 -0.56 -10.82 9.39
C ALA A 29 -0.16 -9.35 9.16
N ALA A 30 0.85 -9.09 8.30
CA ALA A 30 1.24 -7.74 7.93
C ALA A 30 0.12 -7.01 7.15
N GLY A 31 -0.55 -7.71 6.23
CA GLY A 31 -1.71 -7.20 5.49
C GLY A 31 -2.91 -6.90 6.39
N ALA A 32 -3.13 -7.69 7.45
CA ALA A 32 -4.14 -7.38 8.45
C ALA A 32 -3.81 -6.08 9.20
N LEU A 33 -2.57 -5.90 9.66
CA LEU A 33 -2.12 -4.65 10.29
C LEU A 33 -2.20 -3.45 9.34
N GLN A 34 -1.86 -3.65 8.05
CA GLN A 34 -2.03 -2.64 7.01
C GLN A 34 -3.49 -2.17 6.93
N ASN A 35 -4.45 -3.10 6.88
CA ASN A 35 -5.86 -2.78 6.78
C ASN A 35 -6.38 -2.07 8.04
N LEU A 36 -6.03 -2.57 9.23
CA LEU A 36 -6.45 -1.99 10.50
C LEU A 36 -5.89 -0.58 10.74
N SER A 37 -4.70 -0.29 10.21
CA SER A 37 -4.04 1.02 10.35
C SER A 37 -4.44 2.03 9.26
N ALA A 38 -5.25 1.64 8.27
CA ALA A 38 -5.63 2.46 7.13
C ALA A 38 -6.70 3.52 7.46
N GLY A 39 -6.64 4.64 6.74
CA GLY A 39 -7.62 5.73 6.84
C GLY A 39 -7.47 6.64 8.05
N ASN A 40 -8.27 7.71 8.09
CA ASN A 40 -8.20 8.77 9.11
C ASN A 40 -9.43 8.76 10.03
N TRP A 41 -9.62 7.64 10.73
CA TRP A 41 -10.75 7.44 11.64
C TRP A 41 -10.24 7.02 13.03
N THR A 42 -11.10 7.10 14.04
CA THR A 42 -10.70 6.97 15.45
C THR A 42 -9.97 5.66 15.72
N TRP A 43 -10.46 4.55 15.20
CA TRP A 43 -9.89 3.23 15.49
C TRP A 43 -8.58 2.99 14.75
N SER A 44 -8.39 3.47 13.51
CA SER A 44 -7.09 3.36 12.87
C SER A 44 -6.03 4.19 13.60
N THR A 45 -6.39 5.38 14.10
CA THR A 45 -5.52 6.17 14.98
C THR A 45 -5.15 5.39 16.24
N TYR A 46 -6.12 4.73 16.87
CA TYR A 46 -5.89 3.87 18.02
C TYR A 46 -4.95 2.70 17.71
N ILE A 47 -5.20 1.97 16.61
CA ILE A 47 -4.36 0.85 16.16
C ILE A 47 -2.92 1.31 15.91
N ARG A 48 -2.70 2.44 15.21
CA ARG A 48 -1.36 2.98 14.98
C ARG A 48 -0.62 3.26 16.29
N ALA A 49 -1.30 3.82 17.28
CA ALA A 49 -0.72 4.05 18.59
C ALA A 49 -0.44 2.75 19.35
N THR A 50 -1.34 1.76 19.27
CA THR A 50 -1.19 0.45 19.93
C THR A 50 -0.05 -0.35 19.34
N VAL A 51 0.11 -0.43 18.01
CA VAL A 51 1.25 -1.09 17.36
C VAL A 51 2.58 -0.56 17.88
N ARG A 52 2.70 0.76 18.08
CA ARG A 52 3.90 1.35 18.69
C ARG A 52 4.08 0.93 20.15
N LYS A 53 3.03 1.00 20.97
CA LYS A 53 3.09 0.63 22.40
C LYS A 53 3.50 -0.83 22.60
N GLU A 54 3.02 -1.71 21.73
CA GLU A 54 3.32 -3.15 21.72
C GLU A 54 4.65 -3.47 21.01
N ARG A 55 5.52 -2.48 20.77
CA ARG A 55 6.83 -2.65 20.11
C ARG A 55 6.75 -3.31 18.73
N GLY A 56 5.65 -3.14 18.01
CA GLY A 56 5.44 -3.74 16.69
C GLY A 56 6.22 -3.06 15.56
N LEU A 57 6.63 -1.80 15.73
CA LEU A 57 7.39 -1.11 14.68
C LEU A 57 8.76 -1.76 14.40
N PRO A 58 9.62 -2.07 15.41
CA PRO A 58 10.82 -2.88 15.19
C PRO A 58 10.58 -4.22 14.48
N VAL A 59 9.53 -4.96 14.87
CA VAL A 59 9.18 -6.25 14.25
C VAL A 59 8.91 -6.08 12.75
N LEU A 60 8.12 -5.07 12.38
CA LEU A 60 7.87 -4.78 10.97
C LEU A 60 9.15 -4.35 10.22
N VAL A 61 10.02 -3.57 10.85
CA VAL A 61 11.30 -3.17 10.23
C VAL A 61 12.23 -4.36 10.02
N GLU A 62 12.26 -5.33 10.94
CA GLU A 62 12.99 -6.59 10.75
C GLU A 62 12.44 -7.40 9.57
N LEU A 63 11.12 -7.41 9.37
CA LEU A 63 10.51 -8.11 8.24
C LEU A 63 10.76 -7.43 6.88
N LEU A 64 11.19 -6.17 6.82
CA LEU A 64 11.74 -5.58 5.59
C LEU A 64 12.99 -6.33 5.10
N GLN A 65 13.62 -7.11 5.97
CA GLN A 65 14.77 -7.95 5.64
C GLN A 65 14.38 -9.32 5.09
N SER A 66 13.09 -9.64 4.95
CA SER A 66 12.61 -10.90 4.36
C SER A 66 13.05 -11.05 2.89
N ASP A 67 13.35 -12.28 2.46
CA ASP A 67 13.60 -12.62 1.05
C ASP A 67 12.32 -12.73 0.22
N SER A 68 11.16 -12.67 0.87
CA SER A 68 9.85 -12.79 0.22
C SER A 68 9.32 -11.43 -0.21
N ASP A 69 9.21 -11.22 -1.52
CA ASP A 69 8.71 -9.96 -2.14
C ASP A 69 7.39 -9.49 -1.52
N LYS A 70 6.42 -10.40 -1.42
CA LYS A 70 5.09 -10.13 -0.89
C LYS A 70 5.09 -9.73 0.60
N VAL A 71 6.02 -10.28 1.40
CA VAL A 71 6.18 -9.88 2.80
C VAL A 71 6.74 -8.46 2.87
N VAL A 72 7.80 -8.17 2.10
CA VAL A 72 8.38 -6.82 2.01
C VAL A 72 7.33 -5.81 1.55
N ARG A 73 6.49 -6.17 0.58
CA ARG A 73 5.38 -5.33 0.08
C ARG A 73 4.36 -5.04 1.18
N ALA A 74 3.80 -6.07 1.81
CA ALA A 74 2.79 -5.91 2.86
C ALA A 74 3.31 -5.07 4.03
N VAL A 75 4.54 -5.35 4.47
CA VAL A 75 5.22 -4.62 5.55
C VAL A 75 5.47 -3.15 5.18
N SER A 76 5.92 -2.87 3.95
CA SER A 76 6.14 -1.50 3.50
C SER A 76 4.84 -0.70 3.55
N ILE A 77 3.74 -1.25 3.02
CA ILE A 77 2.45 -0.56 3.04
C ILE A 77 1.91 -0.41 4.47
N ALA A 78 2.10 -1.41 5.33
CA ALA A 78 1.76 -1.29 6.75
C ALA A 78 2.55 -0.16 7.43
N LEU A 79 3.87 -0.08 7.23
CA LEU A 79 4.71 1.00 7.77
C LEU A 79 4.29 2.37 7.26
N ARG A 80 3.93 2.49 5.98
CA ARG A 80 3.36 3.72 5.42
C ARG A 80 2.11 4.15 6.18
N ASN A 81 1.16 3.24 6.37
CA ASN A 81 -0.07 3.56 7.11
C ASN A 81 0.23 3.92 8.57
N LEU A 82 1.12 3.18 9.23
CA LEU A 82 1.54 3.45 10.60
C LEU A 82 2.20 4.82 10.75
N SER A 83 2.94 5.28 9.74
CA SER A 83 3.59 6.60 9.70
C SER A 83 2.63 7.78 9.53
N MET A 84 1.32 7.55 9.32
CA MET A 84 0.32 8.62 9.41
C MET A 84 0.20 9.18 10.85
N ASP A 85 0.55 8.39 11.88
CA ASP A 85 0.73 8.91 13.24
C ASP A 85 2.11 9.58 13.36
N ARG A 86 2.13 10.85 13.77
CA ARG A 86 3.36 11.66 13.82
C ARG A 86 4.47 11.04 14.67
N ARG A 87 4.14 10.49 15.83
CA ARG A 87 5.14 9.86 16.71
C ARG A 87 5.68 8.56 16.11
N ASN A 88 4.84 7.81 15.38
CA ASN A 88 5.32 6.67 14.59
C ASN A 88 6.22 7.14 13.44
N LYS A 89 5.85 8.21 12.75
CA LYS A 89 6.62 8.81 11.64
C LYS A 89 8.05 9.13 12.07
N ASP A 90 8.21 9.79 13.22
CA ASP A 90 9.52 10.16 13.76
C ASP A 90 10.35 8.92 14.13
N LEU A 91 9.73 7.93 14.79
CA LEU A 91 10.39 6.68 15.16
C LEU A 91 10.84 5.88 13.92
N ILE A 92 9.92 5.62 12.98
CA ILE A 92 10.21 4.88 11.75
C ILE A 92 11.31 5.60 10.96
N GLY A 93 11.26 6.93 10.82
CA GLY A 93 12.29 7.69 10.14
C GLY A 93 13.68 7.61 10.79
N SER A 94 13.74 7.43 12.11
CA SER A 94 15.02 7.34 12.85
C SER A 94 15.76 6.01 12.68
N TYR A 95 15.07 4.87 12.63
CA TYR A 95 15.73 3.54 12.59
C TYR A 95 15.35 2.65 11.40
N ALA A 96 14.27 2.94 10.67
CA ALA A 96 13.84 2.12 9.53
C ALA A 96 14.38 2.62 8.18
N MET A 97 14.84 3.87 8.10
CA MET A 97 15.19 4.51 6.84
C MET A 97 16.26 3.74 6.07
N GLY A 98 17.29 3.22 6.78
CA GLY A 98 18.33 2.40 6.17
C GLY A 98 17.79 1.12 5.53
N GLU A 99 16.86 0.43 6.20
CA GLU A 99 16.24 -0.80 5.68
C GLU A 99 15.31 -0.54 4.49
N LEU A 100 14.57 0.58 4.50
CA LEU A 100 13.77 1.01 3.36
C LEU A 100 14.66 1.32 2.14
N VAL A 101 15.75 2.07 2.34
CA VAL A 101 16.73 2.37 1.27
C VAL A 101 17.44 1.11 0.78
N ARG A 102 17.71 0.13 1.66
CA ARG A 102 18.32 -1.15 1.29
C ARG A 102 17.46 -1.93 0.29
N ASN A 103 16.14 -1.87 0.44
CA ASN A 103 15.18 -2.51 -0.47
C ASN A 103 14.96 -1.76 -1.80
N LEU A 104 15.57 -0.59 -2.00
CA LEU A 104 15.55 0.06 -3.32
C LEU A 104 16.55 -0.58 -4.29
N PRO A 105 16.16 -0.82 -5.55
CA PRO A 105 17.03 -1.44 -6.54
C PRO A 105 18.27 -0.58 -6.84
N THR A 106 19.40 -1.23 -7.16
CA THR A 106 20.65 -0.55 -7.52
C THR A 106 21.15 -1.11 -8.85
N ARG A 107 21.60 -0.26 -9.79
CA ARG A 107 22.04 -0.69 -11.14
C ARG A 107 23.13 -1.78 -11.15
N GLN A 108 24.01 -1.78 -10.13
CA GLN A 108 25.08 -2.77 -9.96
C GLN A 108 24.65 -4.00 -9.15
N GLN A 109 23.53 -3.91 -8.45
CA GLN A 109 23.02 -4.97 -7.60
C GLN A 109 21.73 -5.44 -8.25
N ARG A 110 21.82 -6.51 -9.05
CA ARG A 110 20.74 -7.51 -9.01
C ARG A 110 20.68 -7.91 -7.54
N SER A 111 19.88 -7.21 -6.75
CA SER A 111 19.68 -7.57 -5.35
C SER A 111 19.31 -9.04 -5.37
N ALA A 112 19.89 -9.84 -4.47
CA ALA A 112 19.52 -11.25 -4.34
C ALA A 112 17.99 -11.43 -4.25
N LYS A 113 17.31 -10.38 -3.77
CA LYS A 113 15.87 -10.13 -3.86
C LYS A 113 15.52 -9.39 -5.15
N ASN A 114 15.11 -10.10 -6.19
CA ASN A 114 14.49 -9.50 -7.37
C ASN A 114 13.09 -9.01 -6.99
N LEU A 115 13.00 -7.85 -6.31
CA LEU A 115 11.72 -7.28 -5.91
C LEU A 115 10.92 -6.87 -7.15
N GLU A 116 9.62 -7.08 -7.09
CA GLU A 116 8.70 -6.69 -8.16
C GLU A 116 8.46 -5.18 -8.17
N GLU A 117 8.03 -4.65 -9.32
CA GLU A 117 7.74 -3.22 -9.52
C GLU A 117 6.81 -2.66 -8.41
N ASP A 118 5.72 -3.38 -8.11
CA ASP A 118 4.75 -2.96 -7.11
C ASP A 118 5.35 -2.87 -5.70
N THR A 119 6.32 -3.73 -5.37
CA THR A 119 7.04 -3.70 -4.10
C THR A 119 7.97 -2.50 -4.03
N VAL A 120 8.73 -2.23 -5.09
CA VAL A 120 9.59 -1.05 -5.18
C VAL A 120 8.76 0.24 -5.05
N VAL A 121 7.62 0.32 -5.75
CA VAL A 121 6.68 1.44 -5.64
C VAL A 121 6.13 1.58 -4.23
N ALA A 122 5.79 0.48 -3.55
CA ALA A 122 5.35 0.51 -2.16
C ALA A 122 6.43 1.07 -1.22
N VAL A 123 7.70 0.64 -1.36
CA VAL A 123 8.83 1.16 -0.58
C VAL A 123 9.03 2.66 -0.85
N LEU A 124 9.03 3.10 -2.11
CA LEU A 124 9.18 4.51 -2.48
C LEU A 124 8.06 5.38 -1.90
N ASN A 125 6.81 4.92 -1.97
CA ASN A 125 5.67 5.63 -1.38
C ASN A 125 5.72 5.67 0.15
N THR A 126 6.30 4.64 0.77
CA THR A 126 6.52 4.59 2.22
C THR A 126 7.57 5.62 2.65
N ILE A 127 8.70 5.68 1.94
CA ILE A 127 9.73 6.69 2.16
C ILE A 127 9.13 8.08 1.99
N HIS A 128 8.37 8.32 0.91
CA HIS A 128 7.71 9.61 0.67
C HIS A 128 6.83 10.04 1.85
N GLU A 129 6.00 9.15 2.37
CA GLU A 129 5.12 9.45 3.51
C GLU A 129 5.91 9.81 4.78
N ILE A 130 6.97 9.06 5.07
CA ILE A 130 7.82 9.26 6.25
C ILE A 130 8.53 10.61 6.22
N ILE A 131 9.00 11.05 5.04
CA ILE A 131 9.70 12.33 4.89
C ILE A 131 8.75 13.51 4.67
N THR A 132 7.47 13.26 4.39
CA THR A 132 6.48 14.35 4.22
C THR A 132 6.25 15.04 5.56
N ASP A 133 6.40 16.36 5.57
CA ASP A 133 6.33 17.23 6.75
C ASP A 133 7.36 16.91 7.85
N SER A 134 8.49 16.28 7.50
CA SER A 134 9.60 15.98 8.42
C SER A 134 10.96 16.13 7.74
N SER A 135 11.62 17.28 7.97
CA SER A 135 12.96 17.53 7.45
C SER A 135 14.04 16.69 8.14
N GLU A 136 13.83 16.28 9.39
CA GLU A 136 14.73 15.38 10.11
C GLU A 136 14.72 13.97 9.47
N ASN A 137 13.54 13.46 9.11
CA ASN A 137 13.45 12.20 8.38
C ASN A 137 14.05 12.31 6.98
N ALA A 138 13.87 13.45 6.30
CA ALA A 138 14.55 13.69 5.03
C ALA A 138 16.08 13.73 5.18
N ARG A 139 16.60 14.24 6.31
CA ARG A 139 18.03 14.19 6.64
C ARG A 139 18.52 12.76 6.86
N SER A 140 17.76 11.93 7.58
CA SER A 140 18.04 10.49 7.75
C SER A 140 18.14 9.77 6.39
N LEU A 141 17.25 10.11 5.43
CA LEU A 141 17.30 9.57 4.07
C LEU A 141 18.57 9.99 3.30
N ILE A 142 19.07 11.21 3.51
CA ILE A 142 20.34 11.67 2.92
C ILE A 142 21.52 10.90 3.51
N GLN A 143 21.55 10.75 4.84
CA GLN A 143 22.63 10.06 5.56
C GLN A 143 22.76 8.58 5.17
N THR A 144 21.63 7.94 4.84
CA THR A 144 21.56 6.53 4.39
C THR A 144 21.92 6.33 2.91
N GLN A 145 22.47 7.34 2.23
CA GLN A 145 22.79 7.31 0.79
C GLN A 145 21.56 7.01 -0.09
N GLY A 146 20.38 7.43 0.36
CA GLY A 146 19.13 7.22 -0.38
C GLY A 146 19.06 8.03 -1.67
N ILE A 147 19.69 9.22 -1.71
CA ILE A 147 19.64 10.12 -2.87
C ILE A 147 20.22 9.45 -4.12
N GLN A 148 21.37 8.79 -4.00
CA GLN A 148 22.04 8.08 -5.09
C GLN A 148 21.10 7.06 -5.74
N LYS A 149 20.45 6.23 -4.91
CA LYS A 149 19.51 5.20 -5.38
C LYS A 149 18.27 5.81 -6.02
N LEU A 150 17.68 6.83 -5.40
CA LEU A 150 16.49 7.51 -5.92
C LEU A 150 16.74 8.19 -7.27
N VAL A 151 17.87 8.87 -7.44
CA VAL A 151 18.28 9.49 -8.72
C VAL A 151 18.53 8.41 -9.78
N ALA A 152 19.15 7.29 -9.40
CA ALA A 152 19.35 6.17 -10.32
C ALA A 152 18.00 5.60 -10.80
N ILE A 153 17.04 5.37 -9.91
CA ILE A 153 15.70 4.89 -10.27
C ILE A 153 14.98 5.89 -11.17
N SER A 154 14.95 7.17 -10.78
CA SER A 154 14.28 8.24 -11.54
C SER A 154 14.82 8.42 -12.96
N LYS A 155 16.10 8.10 -13.22
CA LYS A 155 16.72 8.26 -14.54
C LYS A 155 16.83 7.00 -15.37
N SER A 156 16.84 5.81 -14.75
CA SER A 156 17.19 4.56 -15.44
C SER A 156 16.19 3.42 -15.30
N SER A 157 15.17 3.56 -14.42
CA SER A 157 14.11 2.56 -14.34
C SER A 157 13.33 2.50 -15.66
N GLN A 158 12.95 1.30 -16.06
CA GLN A 158 12.05 1.06 -17.19
C GLN A 158 10.57 1.21 -16.78
N SER A 159 10.28 1.24 -15.47
CA SER A 159 8.93 1.47 -14.96
C SER A 159 8.64 2.97 -14.83
N PRO A 160 7.59 3.48 -15.50
CA PRO A 160 7.10 4.84 -15.27
C PRO A 160 6.60 5.06 -13.84
N ARG A 161 6.08 4.02 -13.17
CA ARG A 161 5.54 4.11 -11.80
C ARG A 161 6.68 4.32 -10.81
N GLU A 162 7.74 3.52 -10.89
CA GLU A 162 8.95 3.69 -10.07
C GLU A 162 9.60 5.06 -10.30
N THR A 163 9.74 5.45 -11.57
CA THR A 163 10.30 6.74 -11.97
C THR A 163 9.53 7.90 -11.34
N LYS A 164 8.19 7.85 -11.39
CA LYS A 164 7.31 8.88 -10.82
C LYS A 164 7.40 8.91 -9.29
N ALA A 165 7.33 7.75 -8.63
CA ALA A 165 7.41 7.66 -7.17
C ALA A 165 8.75 8.17 -6.64
N ALA A 166 9.87 7.75 -7.25
CA ALA A 166 11.20 8.24 -6.90
C ALA A 166 11.33 9.76 -7.13
N SER A 167 10.75 10.28 -8.21
CA SER A 167 10.75 11.72 -8.49
C SER A 167 9.98 12.52 -7.43
N HIS A 168 8.86 12.01 -6.91
CA HIS A 168 8.13 12.67 -5.82
C HIS A 168 8.96 12.72 -4.53
N VAL A 169 9.65 11.62 -4.18
CA VAL A 169 10.56 11.60 -3.02
C VAL A 169 11.66 12.65 -3.19
N LEU A 170 12.31 12.70 -4.36
CA LEU A 170 13.34 13.68 -4.66
C LEU A 170 12.82 15.12 -4.58
N GLN A 171 11.65 15.39 -5.14
CA GLN A 171 11.02 16.72 -5.08
C GLN A 171 10.72 17.14 -3.63
N MET A 172 10.22 16.20 -2.81
CA MET A 172 9.96 16.44 -1.40
C MET A 172 11.25 16.82 -0.66
N ILE A 173 12.34 16.07 -0.86
CA ILE A 173 13.66 16.39 -0.26
C ILE A 173 14.13 17.78 -0.70
N TRP A 174 14.04 18.11 -1.99
CA TRP A 174 14.47 19.40 -2.51
C TRP A 174 13.58 20.56 -2.04
N SER A 175 12.36 20.30 -1.59
CA SER A 175 11.47 21.32 -1.03
C SER A 175 12.02 21.91 0.27
N TYR A 176 12.76 21.12 1.06
CA TYR A 176 13.38 21.55 2.32
C TYR A 176 14.60 22.44 2.06
N LYS A 177 14.40 23.76 2.15
CA LYS A 177 15.44 24.77 1.90
C LYS A 177 16.71 24.55 2.75
N GLU A 178 16.54 24.13 4.00
CA GLU A 178 17.64 23.87 4.93
C GLU A 178 18.54 22.70 4.53
N LEU A 179 18.03 21.72 3.79
CA LEU A 179 18.82 20.56 3.34
C LEU A 179 19.59 20.82 2.04
N ARG A 180 19.22 21.87 1.29
CA ARG A 180 19.83 22.16 -0.03
C ARG A 180 21.32 22.42 0.04
N ASN A 181 21.78 23.13 1.08
CA ASN A 181 23.21 23.43 1.24
C ASN A 181 24.04 22.17 1.45
N ALA A 182 23.52 21.19 2.19
CA ALA A 182 24.17 19.90 2.38
C ALA A 182 24.21 19.11 1.05
N LEU A 183 23.06 19.01 0.37
CA LEU A 183 22.96 18.34 -0.92
C LEU A 183 23.92 18.93 -1.98
N GLN A 184 24.05 20.26 -2.02
CA GLN A 184 24.95 20.95 -2.94
C GLN A 184 26.43 20.69 -2.63
N LYS A 185 26.80 20.62 -1.34
CA LYS A 185 28.15 20.22 -0.93
C LYS A 185 28.48 18.79 -1.36
N ASP A 186 27.48 17.92 -1.35
CA ASP A 186 27.59 16.53 -1.82
C ASP A 186 27.51 16.39 -3.35
N GLY A 187 27.48 17.52 -4.09
CA GLY A 187 27.48 17.55 -5.55
C GLY A 187 26.09 17.45 -6.20
N TRP A 188 25.02 17.43 -5.41
CA TRP A 188 23.65 17.38 -5.93
C TRP A 188 23.13 18.77 -6.27
N ASN A 189 22.38 18.85 -7.37
CA ASN A 189 21.80 20.12 -7.85
C ASN A 189 20.36 19.91 -8.33
N LYS A 190 19.64 21.00 -8.59
CA LYS A 190 18.21 20.99 -8.94
C LYS A 190 17.86 20.04 -10.09
N SER A 191 18.74 19.87 -11.09
CA SER A 191 18.45 19.00 -12.25
C SER A 191 18.36 17.52 -11.89
N HIS A 192 18.97 17.12 -10.76
CA HIS A 192 18.86 15.76 -10.22
C HIS A 192 17.50 15.48 -9.56
N PHE A 193 16.75 16.52 -9.18
CA PHE A 193 15.47 16.41 -8.46
C PHE A 193 14.27 16.86 -9.31
N GLN A 194 14.51 17.24 -10.56
CA GLN A 194 13.45 17.57 -11.52
C GLN A 194 12.94 16.30 -12.18
N SER A 195 11.62 16.18 -12.31
CA SER A 195 11.00 15.11 -13.10
C SER A 195 11.44 15.25 -14.55
N VAL A 196 11.90 14.15 -15.15
CA VAL A 196 12.05 14.07 -16.60
C VAL A 196 10.63 13.95 -17.17
N SER A 197 9.93 15.07 -17.31
CA SER A 197 8.76 15.09 -18.17
C SER A 197 9.24 14.67 -19.55
N ALA A 198 8.77 13.53 -20.05
CA ALA A 198 8.89 13.19 -21.45
C ALA A 198 8.11 14.24 -22.24
N THR A 199 8.75 15.38 -22.52
CA THR A 199 8.33 16.25 -23.58
C THR A 199 8.64 15.50 -24.88
N PRO A 200 7.65 15.26 -25.77
CA PRO A 200 7.96 14.85 -27.11
C PRO A 200 8.86 15.95 -27.69
N LYS A 201 10.04 15.57 -28.19
CA LYS A 201 10.92 16.49 -28.91
C LYS A 201 10.19 16.95 -30.18
N SER A 202 9.45 18.05 -30.11
CA SER A 202 9.14 18.83 -31.29
C SER A 202 10.41 19.60 -31.66
N SER A 203 11.06 19.14 -32.72
CA SER A 203 12.13 19.85 -33.39
C SER A 203 11.66 21.26 -33.77
N LYS A 204 12.44 22.26 -33.37
CA LYS A 204 12.31 23.66 -33.79
C LYS A 204 12.23 23.75 -35.33
N GLY A 205 11.17 24.38 -35.82
CA GLY A 205 11.09 24.98 -37.15
C GLY A 205 10.45 26.37 -37.01
N THR A 206 11.15 27.39 -37.46
CA THR A 206 10.84 28.82 -37.35
C THR A 206 9.69 29.28 -38.26
N ALA A 207 8.87 30.20 -37.72
CA ALA A 207 7.87 31.12 -38.28
C ALA A 207 7.64 31.22 -39.81
N GLY A 208 6.35 31.23 -40.20
CA GLY A 208 5.83 31.76 -41.47
C GLY A 208 4.30 31.65 -41.55
N ARG A 209 3.60 32.75 -41.90
CA ARG A 209 2.16 33.02 -41.78
C ARG A 209 1.26 32.41 -42.89
N SER A 210 -0.02 32.24 -42.50
CA SER A 210 -1.29 32.38 -43.25
C SER A 210 -1.75 31.29 -44.25
N GLY A 211 -3.01 30.85 -44.06
CA GLY A 211 -3.86 30.20 -45.07
C GLY A 211 -5.13 29.61 -44.45
N TYR A 212 -6.28 30.20 -44.77
CA TYR A 212 -7.62 29.97 -44.21
C TYR A 212 -8.32 28.68 -44.67
N ASP A 213 -9.22 28.18 -43.82
CA ASP A 213 -10.40 27.30 -44.02
C ASP A 213 -10.80 26.86 -42.59
N ASP A 214 -11.82 27.33 -41.87
CA ASP A 214 -13.17 27.87 -42.11
C ASP A 214 -14.18 26.96 -42.82
N SER A 215 -14.67 25.96 -42.07
CA SER A 215 -16.03 25.40 -42.08
C SER A 215 -16.07 24.33 -40.97
N THR A 216 -16.91 24.36 -39.94
CA THR A 216 -18.37 24.31 -39.99
C THR A 216 -18.97 24.63 -38.61
N LEU A 217 -19.74 25.70 -38.50
CA LEU A 217 -20.75 25.88 -37.45
C LEU A 217 -22.16 25.56 -38.03
N PRO A 218 -23.14 25.18 -37.19
CA PRO A 218 -24.37 24.51 -37.62
C PRO A 218 -25.52 25.49 -37.89
N LEU A 219 -26.41 25.16 -38.82
CA LEU A 219 -27.66 25.90 -39.06
C LEU A 219 -28.84 24.93 -39.31
N VAL A 220 -29.85 25.07 -38.45
CA VAL A 220 -31.26 24.61 -38.56
C VAL A 220 -31.92 25.35 -39.75
N ASP A 221 -33.02 24.97 -40.43
CA ASP A 221 -34.20 24.13 -40.22
C ASP A 221 -34.94 24.02 -41.58
N LYS A 222 -35.72 22.95 -41.83
CA LYS A 222 -36.97 22.86 -42.64
C LYS A 222 -37.27 21.46 -43.21
N SER A 223 -38.10 20.74 -42.44
CA SER A 223 -39.39 20.13 -42.82
C SER A 223 -39.58 19.25 -44.09
N GLN A 224 -40.07 18.02 -43.83
CA GLN A 224 -41.23 17.30 -44.42
C GLN A 224 -41.02 15.90 -45.03
N ASP A 225 -41.63 14.92 -44.33
CA ASP A 225 -42.42 13.76 -44.76
C ASP A 225 -41.78 12.58 -45.53
N GLU A 226 -41.54 11.46 -44.82
CA GLU A 226 -42.42 10.26 -44.74
C GLU A 226 -41.64 8.96 -44.41
N LYS A 227 -42.04 8.34 -43.29
CA LYS A 227 -42.22 6.91 -42.96
C LYS A 227 -41.07 5.86 -42.97
N THR A 228 -41.20 4.99 -41.95
CA THR A 228 -40.60 3.65 -41.70
C THR A 228 -39.14 3.63 -41.22
N GLY A 229 -38.72 2.96 -40.15
CA GLY A 229 -39.34 2.03 -39.19
C GLY A 229 -38.21 1.28 -38.45
N SER A 230 -38.36 1.10 -37.13
CA SER A 230 -37.57 0.25 -36.20
C SER A 230 -36.12 0.61 -35.86
N ARG A 231 -35.95 1.25 -34.69
CA ARG A 231 -34.81 1.10 -33.77
C ARG A 231 -35.23 0.14 -32.66
N ASP A 232 -34.55 -0.98 -32.49
CA ASP A 232 -34.74 -1.89 -31.35
C ASP A 232 -34.35 -1.18 -30.04
N MET A 233 -35.35 -0.85 -29.24
CA MET A 233 -35.22 -0.38 -27.86
C MET A 233 -36.07 -1.31 -27.00
N ILE A 234 -35.43 -2.00 -26.06
CA ILE A 234 -36.10 -2.85 -25.06
C ILE A 234 -36.80 -1.91 -24.05
N PRO A 235 -38.14 -1.93 -23.91
CA PRO A 235 -38.83 -1.09 -22.93
C PRO A 235 -38.62 -1.62 -21.51
N MET A 236 -38.19 -0.75 -20.60
CA MET A 236 -38.06 -0.99 -19.15
C MET A 236 -39.25 -0.37 -18.41
N ASP A 237 -40.48 -0.75 -18.77
CA ASP A 237 -41.69 -0.28 -18.08
C ASP A 237 -42.77 -1.38 -18.10
N GLU A 238 -42.55 -2.44 -17.34
CA GLU A 238 -43.62 -3.32 -16.82
C GLU A 238 -43.04 -4.25 -15.74
N LEU A 239 -42.69 -3.69 -14.58
CA LEU A 239 -42.43 -4.48 -13.37
C LEU A 239 -43.11 -3.80 -12.18
N GLY A 240 -44.31 -4.31 -11.86
CA GLY A 240 -44.95 -4.07 -10.57
C GLY A 240 -44.09 -4.59 -9.41
N PRO A 241 -44.36 -4.13 -8.18
CA PRO A 241 -43.51 -4.43 -7.04
C PRO A 241 -43.81 -5.85 -6.57
N ASP A 242 -43.15 -6.89 -7.12
CA ASP A 242 -43.03 -8.25 -6.54
C ASP A 242 -42.14 -9.20 -7.40
N GLY A 243 -41.09 -8.68 -8.04
CA GLY A 243 -40.41 -9.38 -9.16
C GLY A 243 -39.10 -10.12 -8.89
N TYR A 244 -38.55 -10.17 -7.68
CA TYR A 244 -37.30 -10.92 -7.41
C TYR A 244 -37.34 -11.63 -6.05
N SER A 245 -37.92 -12.84 -6.04
CA SER A 245 -37.69 -13.82 -4.98
C SER A 245 -37.46 -15.19 -5.61
N THR A 246 -36.21 -15.63 -5.66
CA THR A 246 -35.85 -17.01 -5.96
C THR A 246 -34.95 -17.54 -4.83
N ILE A 247 -35.55 -17.65 -3.63
CA ILE A 247 -35.08 -18.59 -2.61
C ILE A 247 -35.94 -19.84 -2.74
N ASP A 248 -35.32 -20.91 -3.23
CA ASP A 248 -35.90 -22.25 -3.28
C ASP A 248 -36.04 -22.79 -1.84
N HIS A 249 -37.20 -22.59 -1.24
CA HIS A 249 -37.62 -23.25 0.00
C HIS A 249 -38.43 -24.50 -0.32
N ARG A 250 -37.77 -25.51 -0.89
CA ARG A 250 -38.27 -26.88 -0.84
C ARG A 250 -37.47 -27.64 0.21
N ASP A 251 -38.01 -27.63 1.43
CA ASP A 251 -37.94 -28.69 2.45
C ASP A 251 -38.06 -28.11 3.86
N LYS A 252 -39.25 -27.60 4.18
CA LYS A 252 -39.74 -27.52 5.55
C LYS A 252 -41.24 -27.79 5.53
N GLU A 253 -41.59 -29.02 5.91
CA GLU A 253 -42.67 -29.31 6.87
C GLU A 253 -43.04 -30.80 6.82
N ARG A 254 -42.36 -31.63 7.63
CA ARG A 254 -43.02 -32.77 8.26
C ARG A 254 -42.55 -32.93 9.71
N LYS A 255 -43.50 -32.57 10.59
CA LYS A 255 -43.77 -33.11 11.93
C LYS A 255 -42.78 -32.85 13.07
N TYR A 256 -43.23 -31.95 13.95
CA TYR A 256 -43.12 -32.10 15.40
C TYR A 256 -43.72 -33.45 15.86
N LYS A 257 -42.96 -34.22 16.64
CA LYS A 257 -43.46 -34.87 17.87
C LYS A 257 -42.30 -35.28 18.78
N ALA A 258 -42.54 -35.08 20.08
CA ALA A 258 -41.66 -35.25 21.21
C ALA A 258 -41.30 -36.72 21.53
N SER A 259 -40.09 -36.91 22.09
CA SER A 259 -39.69 -37.94 23.06
C SER A 259 -38.21 -37.66 23.41
N GLU A 260 -37.92 -36.99 24.53
CA GLU A 260 -37.46 -37.62 25.77
C GLU A 260 -36.30 -38.62 25.64
N ASN A 261 -35.24 -38.27 26.38
CA ASN A 261 -34.44 -39.12 27.27
C ASN A 261 -33.01 -39.55 26.85
N THR A 262 -32.11 -39.41 27.83
CA THR A 262 -30.79 -40.04 28.05
C THR A 262 -29.72 -39.78 26.98
N GLY A 263 -28.53 -39.23 27.26
CA GLY A 263 -27.63 -39.45 28.38
C GLY A 263 -26.29 -39.94 27.80
N ASP A 264 -25.19 -39.29 28.16
CA ASP A 264 -23.91 -39.88 28.57
C ASP A 264 -22.69 -39.00 28.21
N ALA A 265 -21.77 -38.99 29.16
CA ALA A 265 -20.56 -38.21 29.22
C ALA A 265 -19.39 -38.94 28.52
N SER A 266 -18.48 -38.17 27.92
CA SER A 266 -17.05 -38.50 27.98
C SER A 266 -16.23 -37.29 27.59
N GLU A 267 -15.70 -36.65 28.63
CA GLU A 267 -14.47 -35.87 28.60
C GLU A 267 -13.30 -36.76 28.15
N LYS A 268 -12.43 -36.25 27.29
CA LYS A 268 -11.00 -36.65 27.26
C LYS A 268 -10.13 -35.41 27.11
N GLU A 269 -9.15 -35.35 28.01
CA GLU A 269 -8.21 -34.27 28.36
C GLU A 269 -7.29 -33.77 27.23
N PRO A 270 -6.69 -32.57 27.39
CA PRO A 270 -5.68 -32.03 26.48
C PRO A 270 -4.26 -32.54 26.73
N LEU A 271 -3.49 -32.68 25.65
CA LEU A 271 -2.09 -33.13 25.61
C LEU A 271 -1.15 -32.15 26.33
N LYS A 272 -0.42 -32.67 27.32
CA LYS A 272 0.60 -31.97 28.12
C LYS A 272 1.96 -32.10 27.43
N VAL A 273 2.45 -31.03 26.80
CA VAL A 273 3.83 -30.97 26.25
C VAL A 273 4.79 -30.54 27.36
N ARG A 274 5.76 -31.39 27.66
CA ARG A 274 6.77 -31.22 28.72
C ARG A 274 8.06 -30.69 28.09
N PHE A 275 8.49 -29.48 28.47
CA PHE A 275 9.81 -28.95 28.15
C PHE A 275 10.86 -29.48 29.14
N PRO A 276 12.06 -29.92 28.70
CA PRO A 276 13.17 -30.20 29.61
C PRO A 276 13.91 -28.91 29.99
N LEU A 277 14.02 -28.67 31.30
CA LEU A 277 14.88 -27.68 31.92
C LEU A 277 16.34 -28.14 31.83
N LEU A 278 17.20 -27.33 31.22
CA LEU A 278 18.65 -27.40 31.40
C LEU A 278 19.07 -26.26 32.33
N LEU A 279 19.46 -26.61 33.55
CA LEU A 279 20.16 -25.73 34.48
C LEU A 279 21.35 -26.51 35.04
N ASN A 280 22.52 -26.22 34.49
CA ASN A 280 23.82 -26.53 35.08
C ASN A 280 24.30 -25.26 35.81
N ALA A 281 24.62 -25.38 37.10
CA ALA A 281 25.77 -24.74 37.74
C ALA A 281 25.85 -25.20 39.21
N SER A 282 26.87 -25.99 39.51
CA SER A 282 27.55 -26.05 40.81
C SER A 282 29.04 -25.93 40.52
#